data_AF-A0A5M3XCX0-F1
#
_entry.id   AF-A0A5M3XCX0-F1
#
_cell.length_a   1.000
_cell.length_b   1.000
_cell.length_c   1.000
_cell.angle_alpha   90.00
_cell.angle_beta   90.00
_cell.angle_gamma   90.00
#
_symmetry.space_group_name_H-M   'P 1'
#
loop_
_entity.id
_entity.type
_entity.pdbx_description
1 polymer ?
#
loop_
_entity_poly.entity_id
_entity_poly.type
_entity_poly.pdbx_seq_one_letter_code
_entity_poly.pdbx_strand_id
1 'polypeptide(L)'
;MGGMSKKIPAVIAAVALSATGCAGPAAREPSPAATATAAAAQVRPGPENCPVTLPAKGPASIPEEALFGWDRSHGDSTLSVGGLWPGGVIEAGPDFVEEDGSIRMKFGWWRGVRGKLDITGRRLDGPAPNLRADVPVGYEPTGFQASGLYFPAEGCWEVTGRLGTTSLVFVTYVMKTAASTG
;
A
#
# COMPACT_ATOMS: atom_id res chain seq x y z
N MET A 1 -1.54 25.25 -70.24
CA MET A 1 -2.33 26.47 -69.99
C MET A 1 -1.99 26.90 -68.57
N GLY A 2 -1.13 27.87 -68.29
CA GLY A 2 -1.12 29.26 -68.77
C GLY A 2 -1.10 30.10 -67.48
N GLY A 3 0.09 30.47 -67.00
CA GLY A 3 0.48 31.88 -66.87
C GLY A 3 0.76 32.20 -65.40
N MET A 4 1.56 33.18 -65.00
CA MET A 4 2.38 34.15 -65.73
C MET A 4 3.26 34.91 -64.72
N SER A 5 4.50 35.22 -65.15
CA SER A 5 5.36 36.38 -64.83
C SER A 5 5.76 36.69 -63.38
N LYS A 6 7.05 36.57 -63.02
CA LYS A 6 8.23 37.44 -63.35
C LYS A 6 8.21 38.81 -62.64
N LYS A 7 9.27 39.10 -61.88
CA LYS A 7 10.31 40.10 -62.20
C LYS A 7 11.44 40.12 -61.13
N ILE A 8 12.68 40.17 -61.63
CA ILE A 8 13.97 40.50 -60.97
C ILE A 8 14.37 41.84 -61.66
N PRO A 9 14.94 42.89 -61.01
CA PRO A 9 16.40 42.98 -60.81
C PRO A 9 16.92 43.80 -59.60
N ALA A 10 18.25 43.72 -59.48
CA ALA A 10 19.16 44.24 -58.47
C ALA A 10 19.32 45.78 -58.41
N VAL A 11 20.04 46.27 -57.37
CA VAL A 11 21.21 47.21 -57.40
C VAL A 11 21.30 48.01 -56.07
N ILE A 12 22.29 47.73 -55.20
CA ILE A 12 23.55 48.46 -54.86
C ILE A 12 23.45 49.55 -53.75
N ALA A 13 24.26 49.31 -52.71
CA ALA A 13 25.04 50.16 -51.79
C ALA A 13 24.41 51.31 -50.96
N ALA A 14 24.69 51.29 -49.65
CA ALA A 14 25.53 52.31 -49.02
C ALA A 14 26.08 51.82 -47.66
N VAL A 15 27.38 52.01 -47.46
CA VAL A 15 28.11 51.86 -46.20
C VAL A 15 27.89 53.10 -45.34
N ALA A 16 27.71 52.94 -44.03
CA ALA A 16 28.01 53.99 -43.06
C ALA A 16 28.52 53.37 -41.75
N LEU A 17 29.77 53.68 -41.42
CA LEU A 17 30.42 53.45 -40.12
C LEU A 17 29.87 54.45 -39.10
N SER A 18 29.59 53.98 -37.87
CA SER A 18 29.73 54.81 -36.66
C SER A 18 29.88 53.95 -35.40
N ALA A 19 31.14 53.90 -34.96
CA ALA A 19 31.67 54.05 -33.59
C ALA A 19 30.78 53.80 -32.35
N THR A 20 31.30 52.90 -31.50
CA THR A 20 31.44 52.98 -30.03
C THR A 20 30.18 53.03 -29.15
N GLY A 21 30.01 51.98 -28.34
CA GLY A 21 29.07 52.00 -27.21
C GLY A 21 29.28 50.85 -26.24
N CYS A 22 29.95 51.17 -25.14
CA CYS A 22 30.06 50.52 -23.82
C CYS A 22 29.58 49.07 -23.62
N ALA A 23 30.50 48.26 -23.08
CA ALA A 23 30.23 47.00 -22.40
C ALA A 23 29.11 47.14 -21.36
N GLY A 24 28.00 46.42 -21.58
CA GLY A 24 26.98 46.15 -20.57
C GLY A 24 27.30 44.84 -19.85
N PRO A 25 27.08 44.74 -18.53
CA PRO A 25 27.40 43.55 -17.76
C PRO A 25 26.55 42.38 -18.23
N ALA A 26 27.18 41.20 -18.36
CA ALA A 26 26.51 39.93 -18.58
C ALA A 26 25.32 39.82 -17.62
N ALA A 27 24.12 39.74 -18.18
CA ALA A 27 22.93 39.39 -17.43
C ALA A 27 23.19 38.02 -16.79
N ARG A 28 23.36 38.05 -15.47
CA ARG A 28 23.50 36.88 -14.62
C ARG A 28 22.20 36.10 -14.79
N GLU A 29 22.26 34.96 -15.48
CA GLU A 29 21.17 34.00 -15.49
C GLU A 29 20.71 33.78 -14.04
N PRO A 30 19.40 33.85 -13.76
CA PRO A 30 18.91 33.46 -12.47
C PRO A 30 19.25 31.98 -12.28
N SER A 31 20.19 31.72 -11.36
CA SER A 31 20.46 30.41 -10.78
C SER A 31 19.13 29.69 -10.55
N PRO A 32 18.99 28.40 -10.91
CA PRO A 32 17.83 27.65 -10.49
C PRO A 32 17.83 27.67 -8.97
N ALA A 33 16.94 28.51 -8.40
CA ALA A 33 16.61 28.44 -7.00
C ALA A 33 16.13 27.00 -6.81
N ALA A 34 16.94 26.21 -6.12
CA ALA A 34 16.51 24.93 -5.60
C ALA A 34 15.22 25.19 -4.85
N THR A 35 14.09 24.84 -5.47
CA THR A 35 12.85 24.61 -4.76
C THR A 35 13.16 23.46 -3.83
N ALA A 36 13.65 23.78 -2.63
CA ALA A 36 13.74 22.85 -1.54
C ALA A 36 12.30 22.45 -1.24
N THR A 37 11.83 21.40 -1.92
CA THR A 37 10.72 20.59 -1.44
C THR A 37 11.13 20.22 -0.03
N ALA A 38 10.50 20.85 0.96
CA ALA A 38 10.60 20.42 2.34
C ALA A 38 10.25 18.94 2.33
N ALA A 39 11.27 18.09 2.50
CA ALA A 39 11.07 16.67 2.68
C ALA A 39 10.18 16.56 3.91
N ALA A 40 8.90 16.25 3.70
CA ALA A 40 7.98 15.93 4.77
C ALA A 40 8.71 14.91 5.64
N ALA A 41 8.95 15.24 6.90
CA ALA A 41 9.57 14.35 7.86
C ALA A 41 8.80 13.03 7.78
N GLN A 42 9.45 12.01 7.21
CA GLN A 42 8.82 10.71 7.00
C GLN A 42 8.51 10.18 8.40
N VAL A 43 7.23 9.99 8.72
CA VAL A 43 6.81 9.27 9.92
C VAL A 43 7.59 7.96 9.90
N ARG A 44 8.32 7.68 10.97
CA ARG A 44 9.13 6.46 11.02
C ARG A 44 8.19 5.27 10.94
N PRO A 45 8.42 4.31 10.03
CA PRO A 45 7.68 3.07 10.05
C PRO A 45 7.95 2.39 11.40
N GLY A 46 6.86 1.99 12.06
CA GLY A 46 6.93 1.38 13.38
C GLY A 46 5.53 1.03 13.89
N PRO A 47 5.40 -0.03 14.70
CA PRO A 47 4.11 -0.44 15.25
C PRO A 47 3.46 0.65 16.11
N GLU A 48 4.24 1.54 16.71
CA GLU A 48 3.76 2.66 17.54
C GLU A 48 2.97 3.71 16.75
N ASN A 49 3.18 3.79 15.43
CA ASN A 49 2.49 4.71 14.53
C ASN A 49 1.38 4.01 13.72
N CYS A 50 1.15 2.72 13.96
CA CYS A 50 0.12 1.93 13.32
C CYS A 50 -1.09 1.79 14.25
N PRO A 51 -2.32 2.18 13.85
CA PRO A 51 -3.52 2.03 14.68
C PRO A 51 -4.00 0.58 14.71
N VAL A 52 -3.17 -0.32 15.23
CA VAL A 52 -3.38 -1.76 15.26
C VAL A 52 -4.68 -2.13 15.99
N THR A 53 -5.35 -3.15 15.48
CA THR A 53 -6.49 -3.77 16.15
C THR A 53 -5.98 -4.73 17.21
N LEU A 54 -6.24 -4.40 18.48
CA LEU A 54 -5.90 -5.30 19.58
C LEU A 54 -6.83 -6.51 19.58
N PRO A 55 -6.29 -7.73 19.68
CA PRO A 55 -7.10 -8.94 19.79
C PRO A 55 -7.95 -8.94 21.06
N ALA A 56 -9.13 -9.55 20.96
CA ALA A 56 -10.02 -9.84 22.07
C ALA A 56 -10.49 -11.30 22.02
N LYS A 57 -11.25 -11.74 23.01
CA LYS A 57 -11.94 -13.02 22.95
C LYS A 57 -13.03 -12.99 21.87
N GLY A 58 -13.24 -14.12 21.20
CA GLY A 58 -14.29 -14.30 20.21
C GLY A 58 -15.68 -14.12 20.84
N PRO A 59 -16.70 -13.77 20.03
CA PRO A 59 -18.09 -13.68 20.48
C PRO A 59 -18.55 -14.94 21.21
N ALA A 60 -19.28 -14.78 22.32
CA ALA A 60 -19.79 -15.90 23.12
C ALA A 60 -20.76 -16.84 22.36
N SER A 61 -21.30 -16.38 21.24
CA SER A 61 -22.14 -17.19 20.34
C SER A 61 -21.34 -18.18 19.48
N ILE A 62 -20.01 -18.06 19.45
CA ILE A 62 -19.10 -18.93 18.69
C ILE A 62 -18.41 -19.84 19.70
N PRO A 63 -18.53 -21.18 19.59
CA PRO A 63 -17.80 -22.10 20.45
C PRO A 63 -16.28 -21.83 20.35
N GLU A 64 -15.57 -21.89 21.48
CA GLU A 64 -14.16 -21.53 21.58
C GLU A 64 -13.29 -22.35 20.62
N GLU A 65 -13.57 -23.65 20.55
CA GLU A 65 -12.91 -24.63 19.69
C GLU A 65 -13.24 -24.46 18.19
N ALA A 66 -14.26 -23.68 17.85
CA ALA A 66 -14.74 -23.54 16.48
C ALA A 66 -14.08 -22.37 15.73
N LEU A 67 -13.42 -21.44 16.44
CA LEU A 67 -12.68 -20.33 15.84
C LEU A 67 -11.19 -20.42 16.18
N PHE A 68 -10.36 -20.57 15.15
CA PHE A 68 -8.91 -20.52 15.28
C PHE A 68 -8.47 -19.24 15.99
N GLY A 69 -7.75 -19.38 17.12
CA GLY A 69 -7.32 -18.24 17.91
C GLY A 69 -8.49 -17.46 18.50
N TRP A 70 -9.49 -18.15 19.06
CA TRP A 70 -10.65 -17.53 19.71
C TRP A 70 -10.25 -16.50 20.77
N ASP A 71 -9.19 -16.75 21.54
CA ASP A 71 -8.65 -15.82 22.53
C ASP A 71 -8.00 -14.57 21.90
N ARG A 72 -7.74 -14.62 20.59
CA ARG A 72 -7.12 -13.57 19.78
C ARG A 72 -7.92 -13.29 18.52
N SER A 73 -9.16 -12.87 18.72
CA SER A 73 -10.14 -12.61 17.69
C SER A 73 -10.60 -11.15 17.64
N HIS A 74 -11.30 -10.80 16.58
CA HIS A 74 -11.98 -9.53 16.39
C HIS A 74 -13.24 -9.74 15.56
N GLY A 75 -14.33 -9.05 15.92
CA GLY A 75 -15.60 -9.09 15.19
C GLY A 75 -16.79 -9.45 16.05
N ASP A 76 -17.85 -9.91 15.37
CA ASP A 76 -19.12 -10.27 15.98
C ASP A 76 -19.63 -11.65 15.51
N SER A 77 -20.84 -12.01 15.91
CA SER A 77 -21.46 -13.30 15.57
C SER A 77 -21.71 -13.50 14.07
N THR A 78 -21.71 -12.43 13.27
CA THR A 78 -21.96 -12.47 11.81
C THR A 78 -20.68 -12.71 11.05
N LEU A 79 -19.62 -11.95 11.36
CA LEU A 79 -18.30 -12.10 10.80
C LEU A 79 -17.26 -11.82 11.88
N SER A 80 -16.40 -12.79 12.13
CA SER A 80 -15.24 -12.64 13.02
C SER A 80 -13.99 -13.19 12.35
N VAL A 81 -12.85 -12.59 12.69
CA VAL A 81 -11.53 -13.09 12.37
C VAL A 81 -10.86 -13.52 13.67
N GLY A 82 -10.14 -14.64 13.64
CA GLY A 82 -9.36 -15.18 14.73
C GLY A 82 -7.91 -15.41 14.32
N GLY A 83 -7.04 -15.57 15.32
CA GLY A 83 -5.61 -15.73 15.12
C GLY A 83 -4.87 -14.41 14.91
N LEU A 84 -5.37 -13.30 15.45
CA LEU A 84 -4.64 -12.05 15.48
C LEU A 84 -3.39 -12.20 16.37
N TRP A 85 -2.34 -11.47 16.03
CA TRP A 85 -1.11 -11.50 16.80
C TRP A 85 -1.27 -10.66 18.08
N PRO A 86 -0.57 -11.03 19.17
CA PRO A 86 -0.48 -10.19 20.36
C PRO A 86 -0.05 -8.76 19.98
N GLY A 87 -0.74 -7.76 20.56
CA GLY A 87 -0.48 -6.35 20.26
C GLY A 87 -0.79 -5.92 18.82
N GLY A 88 -1.37 -6.78 17.99
CA GLY A 88 -1.65 -6.48 16.58
C GLY A 88 -0.39 -6.36 15.72
N VAL A 89 0.71 -7.02 16.12
CA VAL A 89 2.00 -6.98 15.43
C VAL A 89 2.39 -8.38 14.96
N ILE A 90 2.48 -8.58 13.65
CA ILE A 90 3.03 -9.78 13.03
C ILE A 90 4.55 -9.67 12.99
N GLU A 91 5.21 -10.55 13.73
CA GLU A 91 6.66 -10.77 13.67
C GLU A 91 6.92 -12.03 12.82
N ALA A 92 7.12 -11.82 11.52
CA ALA A 92 7.29 -12.90 10.56
C ALA A 92 8.75 -13.38 10.50
N GLY A 93 8.99 -14.58 11.03
CA GLY A 93 10.27 -15.26 10.82
C GLY A 93 10.49 -15.67 9.36
N PRO A 94 11.72 -16.09 9.00
CA PRO A 94 12.10 -16.42 7.62
C PRO A 94 11.19 -17.44 6.92
N ASP A 95 10.67 -18.43 7.65
CA ASP A 95 9.80 -19.49 7.12
C ASP A 95 8.44 -18.99 6.61
N PHE A 96 8.08 -17.74 6.94
CA PHE A 96 6.86 -17.09 6.49
C PHE A 96 7.07 -16.10 5.34
N VAL A 97 8.33 -15.92 4.91
CA VAL A 97 8.67 -15.06 3.79
C VAL A 97 8.76 -15.93 2.53
N GLU A 98 7.89 -15.64 1.57
CA GLU A 98 7.86 -16.30 0.28
C GLU A 98 9.07 -15.89 -0.58
N GLU A 99 9.35 -16.63 -1.65
CA GLU A 99 10.47 -16.36 -2.57
C GLU A 99 10.39 -14.96 -3.20
N ASP A 100 9.18 -14.45 -3.45
CA ASP A 100 8.93 -13.09 -3.95
C ASP A 100 9.06 -12.00 -2.88
N GLY A 101 9.42 -12.37 -1.65
CA GLY A 101 9.59 -11.49 -0.51
C GLY A 101 8.31 -11.14 0.23
N SER A 102 7.14 -11.60 -0.24
CA SER A 102 5.87 -11.41 0.47
C SER A 102 5.81 -12.22 1.76
N ILE A 103 5.00 -11.76 2.72
CA ILE A 103 4.87 -12.35 4.05
C ILE A 103 3.53 -13.08 4.12
N ARG A 104 3.55 -14.41 4.24
CA ARG A 104 2.35 -15.25 4.26
C ARG A 104 1.90 -15.54 5.68
N MET A 105 0.69 -15.10 6.02
CA MET A 105 0.03 -15.37 7.30
C MET A 105 -1.28 -16.11 7.13
N LYS A 106 -1.58 -17.04 8.04
CA LYS A 106 -2.88 -17.71 8.10
C LYS A 106 -3.81 -16.98 9.06
N PHE A 107 -5.06 -16.83 8.64
CA PHE A 107 -6.14 -16.29 9.45
C PHE A 107 -7.32 -17.24 9.44
N GLY A 108 -8.03 -17.31 10.57
CA GLY A 108 -9.28 -18.04 10.70
C GLY A 108 -10.46 -17.09 10.64
N TRP A 109 -11.48 -17.41 9.86
CA TRP A 109 -12.69 -16.60 9.77
C TRP A 109 -13.89 -17.41 10.24
N TRP A 110 -14.77 -16.79 11.01
CA TRP A 110 -16.09 -17.31 11.31
C TRP A 110 -17.13 -16.56 10.48
N ARG A 111 -17.94 -17.30 9.73
CA ARG A 111 -19.09 -16.78 8.97
C ARG A 111 -20.39 -17.22 9.63
N GLY A 112 -21.03 -16.35 10.41
CA GLY A 112 -22.32 -16.63 11.05
C GLY A 112 -23.51 -16.67 10.09
N VAL A 113 -23.36 -16.11 8.89
CA VAL A 113 -24.36 -16.11 7.82
C VAL A 113 -23.78 -16.64 6.52
N ARG A 114 -24.65 -17.10 5.61
CA ARG A 114 -24.22 -17.61 4.31
C ARG A 114 -23.65 -16.49 3.45
N GLY A 115 -22.54 -16.77 2.77
CA GLY A 115 -21.95 -15.86 1.78
C GLY A 115 -20.52 -16.24 1.43
N LYS A 116 -20.03 -15.70 0.32
CA LYS A 116 -18.61 -15.80 -0.07
C LYS A 116 -17.81 -14.81 0.77
N LEU A 117 -16.74 -15.28 1.39
CA LEU A 117 -15.74 -14.42 2.00
C LEU A 117 -14.85 -13.82 0.92
N ASP A 118 -14.75 -12.50 0.90
CA ASP A 118 -13.80 -11.74 0.09
C ASP A 118 -12.88 -10.97 1.02
N ILE A 119 -11.57 -10.97 0.74
CA ILE A 119 -10.59 -10.29 1.60
C ILE A 119 -9.73 -9.39 0.73
N THR A 120 -9.64 -8.13 1.15
CA THR A 120 -8.76 -7.12 0.56
C THR A 120 -7.91 -6.52 1.64
N GLY A 121 -6.77 -5.93 1.29
CA GLY A 121 -6.06 -5.08 2.23
C GLY A 121 -5.12 -4.11 1.55
N ARG A 122 -4.93 -2.97 2.21
CA ARG A 122 -4.13 -1.85 1.71
C ARG A 122 -3.13 -1.41 2.76
N ARG A 123 -1.98 -0.93 2.30
CA ARG A 123 -0.97 -0.33 3.17
C ARG A 123 -1.40 1.07 3.57
N LEU A 124 -1.19 1.42 4.84
CA LEU A 124 -1.58 2.70 5.43
C LEU A 124 -0.40 3.67 5.57
N ASP A 125 0.81 3.16 5.73
CA ASP A 125 2.00 3.94 6.10
C ASP A 125 3.01 4.11 4.95
N GLY A 126 2.62 3.78 3.73
CA GLY A 126 3.47 3.92 2.56
C GLY A 126 2.89 3.26 1.31
N PRO A 127 3.57 3.39 0.16
CA PRO A 127 3.16 2.72 -1.06
C PRO A 127 3.40 1.21 -0.98
N ALA A 128 2.41 0.43 -1.41
CA ALA A 128 2.53 -0.98 -1.74
C ALA A 128 1.31 -1.41 -2.58
N PRO A 129 1.41 -2.47 -3.40
CA PRO A 129 0.23 -3.14 -3.95
C PRO A 129 -0.72 -3.60 -2.83
N ASN A 130 -2.00 -3.81 -3.16
CA ASN A 130 -2.90 -4.47 -2.22
C ASN A 130 -2.38 -5.86 -1.85
N LEU A 131 -2.65 -6.31 -0.62
CA LEU A 131 -2.32 -7.67 -0.24
C LEU A 131 -3.10 -8.66 -1.10
N ARG A 132 -2.49 -9.82 -1.36
CA ARG A 132 -3.15 -10.94 -2.02
C ARG A 132 -3.77 -11.83 -0.95
N ALA A 133 -5.03 -12.20 -1.14
CA ALA A 133 -5.72 -13.18 -0.30
C ALA A 133 -5.95 -14.47 -1.08
N ASP A 134 -5.62 -15.59 -0.46
CA ASP A 134 -6.05 -16.92 -0.88
C ASP A 134 -7.17 -17.38 0.06
N VAL A 135 -8.38 -17.49 -0.50
CA VAL A 135 -9.59 -17.90 0.21
C VAL A 135 -10.07 -19.21 -0.41
N PRO A 136 -9.68 -20.38 0.13
CA PRO A 136 -10.02 -21.67 -0.43
C PRO A 136 -11.54 -21.91 -0.46
N VAL A 137 -11.98 -22.56 -1.53
CA VAL A 137 -13.33 -23.13 -1.64
C VAL A 137 -13.42 -24.46 -0.87
N GLY A 138 -14.64 -24.95 -0.63
CA GLY A 138 -14.87 -26.29 -0.03
C GLY A 138 -15.20 -26.29 1.46
N TYR A 139 -15.23 -25.11 2.10
CA TYR A 139 -15.82 -24.95 3.43
C TYR A 139 -17.35 -24.92 3.35
N GLU A 140 -17.99 -25.30 4.45
CA GLU A 140 -19.45 -25.23 4.59
C GLU A 140 -19.99 -23.80 4.34
N PRO A 141 -21.28 -23.62 4.00
CA PRO A 141 -21.83 -22.29 3.71
C PRO A 141 -21.73 -21.29 4.87
N THR A 142 -21.55 -21.76 6.10
CA THR A 142 -21.39 -20.98 7.35
C THR A 142 -20.35 -21.66 8.24
N GLY A 143 -19.89 -20.97 9.28
CA GLY A 143 -18.91 -21.47 10.24
C GLY A 143 -17.49 -21.09 9.86
N PHE A 144 -16.53 -21.92 10.28
CA PHE A 144 -15.11 -21.67 10.07
C PHE A 144 -14.71 -21.69 8.59
N GLN A 145 -13.79 -20.81 8.20
CA GLN A 145 -13.07 -20.83 6.93
C GLN A 145 -11.66 -20.25 7.12
N ALA A 146 -10.63 -20.98 6.67
CA ALA A 146 -9.26 -20.46 6.70
C ALA A 146 -8.98 -19.57 5.48
N SER A 147 -7.99 -18.68 5.61
CA SER A 147 -7.40 -17.93 4.48
C SER A 147 -5.89 -17.77 4.64
N GLY A 148 -5.17 -17.66 3.53
CA GLY A 148 -3.79 -17.17 3.50
C GLY A 148 -3.74 -15.70 3.04
N LEU A 149 -3.14 -14.81 3.83
CA LEU A 149 -2.90 -13.42 3.46
C LEU A 149 -1.42 -13.21 3.17
N TYR A 150 -1.13 -12.61 2.03
CA TYR A 150 0.22 -12.38 1.53
C TYR A 150 0.47 -10.88 1.48
N PHE A 151 1.19 -10.37 2.48
CA PHE A 151 1.56 -8.97 2.58
C PHE A 151 2.78 -8.71 1.69
N PRO A 152 2.68 -7.83 0.67
CA PRO A 152 3.78 -7.56 -0.26
C PRO A 152 5.00 -6.89 0.38
N ALA A 153 4.82 -6.26 1.54
CA ALA A 153 5.86 -5.54 2.27
C ALA A 153 5.53 -5.46 3.77
N GLU A 154 6.55 -5.18 4.56
CA GLU A 154 6.41 -4.75 5.96
C GLU A 154 5.68 -3.39 6.04
N GLY A 155 5.05 -3.12 7.18
CA GLY A 155 4.35 -1.88 7.46
C GLY A 155 2.96 -2.08 8.07
N CYS A 156 2.21 -0.99 8.16
CA CYS A 156 0.86 -0.94 8.68
C CYS A 156 -0.18 -1.28 7.60
N TRP A 157 -1.01 -2.28 7.84
CA TRP A 157 -1.99 -2.80 6.87
C TRP A 157 -3.40 -2.77 7.43
N GLU A 158 -4.33 -2.18 6.68
CA GLU A 158 -5.77 -2.34 6.89
C GLU A 158 -6.25 -3.52 6.07
N VAL A 159 -6.85 -4.51 6.72
CA VAL A 159 -7.43 -5.70 6.10
C VAL A 159 -8.94 -5.64 6.26
N THR A 160 -9.67 -5.81 5.17
CA THR A 160 -11.13 -5.89 5.16
C THR A 160 -11.58 -7.26 4.71
N GLY A 161 -12.26 -8.00 5.59
CA GLY A 161 -13.04 -9.18 5.23
C GLY A 161 -14.49 -8.78 4.93
N ARG A 162 -15.04 -9.27 3.83
CA ARG A 162 -16.41 -9.00 3.40
C ARG A 162 -17.21 -10.29 3.27
N LEU A 163 -18.43 -10.26 3.80
CA LEU A 163 -19.41 -11.33 3.71
C LEU A 163 -20.74 -10.72 3.28
N GLY A 164 -21.01 -10.71 1.98
CA GLY A 164 -22.15 -9.98 1.41
C GLY A 164 -22.02 -8.47 1.68
N THR A 165 -22.99 -7.89 2.39
CA THR A 165 -22.97 -6.47 2.80
C THR A 165 -22.24 -6.23 4.12
N THR A 166 -21.92 -7.29 4.87
CA THR A 166 -21.18 -7.20 6.13
C THR A 166 -19.70 -7.04 5.83
N SER A 167 -19.06 -6.05 6.46
CA SER A 167 -17.61 -5.86 6.39
C SER A 167 -17.03 -5.85 7.80
N LEU A 168 -15.89 -6.50 7.97
CA LEU A 168 -15.07 -6.45 9.16
C LEU A 168 -13.69 -5.90 8.77
N VAL A 169 -13.18 -4.96 9.54
CA VAL A 169 -11.88 -4.34 9.31
C VAL A 169 -11.00 -4.59 10.53
N PHE A 170 -9.76 -4.99 10.29
CA PHE A 170 -8.72 -4.94 11.31
C PHE A 170 -7.45 -4.34 10.72
N VAL A 171 -6.63 -3.74 11.58
CA VAL A 171 -5.34 -3.17 11.24
C VAL A 171 -4.25 -3.98 11.94
N THR A 172 -3.18 -4.29 11.22
CA THR A 172 -2.04 -5.02 11.76
C THR A 172 -0.73 -4.39 11.28
N TYR A 173 0.27 -4.35 12.14
CA TYR A 173 1.62 -4.01 11.72
C TYR A 173 2.38 -5.29 11.38
N VAL A 174 3.09 -5.30 10.25
CA VAL A 174 3.82 -6.48 9.77
C VAL A 174 5.29 -6.16 9.67
N MET A 175 6.13 -7.00 10.27
CA MET A 175 7.58 -6.92 10.19
C MET A 175 8.21 -8.30 10.03
N LYS A 176 9.39 -8.34 9.43
CA LYS A 176 10.23 -9.53 9.32
C LYS A 176 11.19 -9.56 10.50
N THR A 177 11.38 -10.73 11.07
CA THR A 177 12.43 -10.96 12.07
C THR A 177 13.60 -11.70 11.43
N ALA A 178 14.81 -11.39 11.89
CA ALA A 178 15.99 -12.13 11.47
C ALA A 178 15.92 -13.57 12.00
N ALA A 179 16.56 -14.50 11.29
CA ALA A 179 16.83 -15.82 11.85
C ALA A 179 17.65 -15.64 13.15
N SER A 180 17.22 -16.27 14.24
CA SER A 180 18.05 -16.32 15.44
C SER A 180 19.32 -17.09 15.11
N THR A 181 20.47 -16.41 15.05
CA THR A 181 21.78 -17.06 15.04
C THR A 181 21.96 -17.73 16.40
N GLY A 182 21.79 -19.05 16.45
CA GLY A 182 22.12 -19.88 17.61
C GLY A 182 23.62 -20.03 17.80
#